data_AF-A0A941ZDA7-F1
#
_entry.id   AF-A0A941ZDA7-F1
#
_cell.length_a   1.000
_cell.length_b   1.000
_cell.length_c   1.000
_cell.angle_alpha   90.00
_cell.angle_beta   90.00
_cell.angle_gamma   90.00
#
_symmetry.space_group_name_H-M   'P 1'
#
loop_
_entity.id
_entity.type
_entity.pdbx_description
1 polymer ?
#
loop_
_entity_poly.entity_id
_entity_poly.type
_entity_poly.pdbx_seq_one_letter_code
_entity_poly.pdbx_strand_id
1 'polypeptide(L)' 'MSLANLPPLRLAGRMLKPIVQGGMGVGISAHRLAGTVAANNAVGTLASVDLRRHHPDLMAR' A
#
# COMPACT_ATOMS: atom_id res chain seq x y z
N MET A 1 14.68 7.61 19.39
CA MET A 1 15.25 6.71 18.36
C MET A 1 15.11 7.41 17.02
N SER A 2 16.24 7.75 16.37
CA SER A 2 16.21 8.35 15.03
C SER A 2 15.83 7.26 14.02
N LEU A 3 14.89 7.56 13.11
CA LEU A 3 14.57 6.72 11.95
C LEU A 3 15.79 6.51 11.02
N ALA A 4 16.89 7.24 11.23
CA ALA A 4 18.02 7.28 10.32
C ALA A 4 18.77 5.95 10.14
N ASN A 5 18.62 4.96 11.03
CA ASN A 5 19.45 3.75 11.03
C ASN A 5 18.67 2.42 10.95
N LEU A 6 17.43 2.42 10.45
CA LEU A 6 16.77 1.15 10.16
C LEU A 6 17.41 0.49 8.93
N PRO A 7 17.69 -0.82 8.96
CA PRO A 7 18.21 -1.51 7.79
C PRO A 7 17.17 -1.47 6.66
N PRO A 8 17.61 -1.42 5.39
CA PRO A 8 16.69 -1.45 4.26
C PRO A 8 15.88 -2.74 4.24
N LEU A 9 14.62 -2.65 3.82
CA LEU A 9 13.73 -3.80 3.71
C LEU A 9 14.07 -4.58 2.43
N ARG A 10 14.40 -5.87 2.57
CA ARG A 10 14.64 -6.78 1.44
C ARG A 10 13.38 -7.57 1.14
N LEU A 11 12.76 -7.35 -0.02
CA LEU A 11 11.52 -8.01 -0.40
C LEU A 11 11.55 -8.38 -1.89
N ALA A 12 11.32 -9.66 -2.20
CA ALA A 12 11.29 -10.18 -3.58
C ALA A 12 12.50 -9.73 -4.44
N GLY A 13 13.71 -9.76 -3.86
CA GLY A 13 14.94 -9.33 -4.53
C GLY A 13 15.16 -7.82 -4.63
N ARG A 14 14.26 -6.98 -4.08
CA ARG A 14 14.40 -5.52 -4.08
C ARG A 14 14.84 -4.99 -2.72
N MET A 15 15.54 -3.85 -2.76
CA MET A 15 15.93 -3.07 -1.58
C MET A 15 15.00 -1.86 -1.46
N LEU A 16 14.20 -1.82 -0.40
CA LEU A 16 13.19 -0.78 -0.15
C LEU A 16 13.54 0.04 1.08
N LYS A 17 12.97 1.25 1.18
CA LYS A 17 12.91 1.99 2.44
C LYS A 17 12.17 1.10 3.47
N PRO A 18 12.58 1.09 4.75
CA PRO A 18 11.92 0.33 5.80
C PRO A 18 10.61 1.02 6.25
N ILE A 19 9.75 1.31 5.29
CA ILE A 19 8.48 2.01 5.45
C ILE A 19 7.40 1.15 4.80
N VAL A 20 6.38 0.84 5.59
CA VAL A 20 5.18 0.15 5.16
C VAL A 20 4.00 1.10 5.44
N GLN A 21 3.26 1.46 4.40
CA GLN A 21 2.00 2.19 4.58
C GLN A 21 0.96 1.24 5.20
N GLY A 22 0.44 1.60 6.39
CA GLY A 22 -0.62 0.83 7.06
C GLY A 22 -1.93 0.83 6.28
N GLY A 23 -2.78 -0.16 6.51
CA GLY A 23 -4.02 -0.36 5.74
C GLY A 23 -5.00 0.82 5.85
N MET A 24 -5.49 1.28 4.71
CA MET A 24 -6.56 2.28 4.57
C MET A 24 -7.68 1.66 3.72
N GLY A 25 -8.94 2.07 3.94
CA GLY A 25 -10.07 1.59 3.14
C GLY A 25 -9.79 1.67 1.63
N VAL A 26 -10.36 0.76 0.83
CA VAL A 26 -10.00 0.60 -0.59
C VAL A 26 -10.13 1.91 -1.38
N GLY A 27 -11.12 2.73 -1.07
CA GLY A 27 -11.32 4.04 -1.70
C GLY A 27 -10.20 5.06 -1.43
N ILE A 28 -9.33 4.82 -0.46
CA ILE A 28 -8.12 5.60 -0.17
C ILE A 28 -6.88 4.89 -0.71
N SER A 29 -6.69 3.62 -0.32
CA SER A 29 -5.48 2.88 -0.65
C SER A 29 -5.33 2.62 -2.15
N ALA A 30 -6.41 2.22 -2.82
CA ALA A 30 -6.45 2.00 -4.28
C ALA A 30 -6.50 3.31 -5.08
N HIS A 31 -6.89 4.41 -4.45
CA HIS A 31 -6.97 5.72 -5.10
C HIS A 31 -5.64 6.49 -5.01
N ARG A 32 -4.57 5.86 -5.53
CA ARG A 32 -3.19 6.38 -5.67
C ARG A 32 -2.27 6.28 -4.45
N LEU A 33 -2.77 6.09 -3.22
CA LEU A 33 -1.89 6.05 -2.04
C LEU A 33 -0.86 4.90 -2.12
N ALA A 34 -1.32 3.65 -2.29
CA ALA A 34 -0.41 2.50 -2.33
C ALA A 34 0.60 2.61 -3.48
N GLY A 35 0.16 3.08 -4.64
CA GLY A 35 1.01 3.33 -5.81
C GLY A 35 2.06 4.42 -5.57
N THR A 36 1.68 5.52 -4.89
CA THR A 36 2.59 6.63 -4.57
C THR A 36 3.67 6.19 -3.57
N VAL A 37 3.30 5.38 -2.59
CA VAL A 37 4.25 4.78 -1.63
C VAL A 37 5.22 3.85 -2.36
N ALA A 38 4.73 2.99 -3.25
CA ALA A 38 5.56 2.12 -4.08
C ALA A 38 6.52 2.91 -4.99
N ALA A 39 6.05 3.98 -5.62
CA ALA A 39 6.87 4.87 -6.44
C ALA A 39 7.99 5.57 -5.65
N ASN A 40 7.82 5.72 -4.33
CA ASN A 40 8.82 6.27 -3.41
C ASN A 40 9.75 5.20 -2.81
N ASN A 41 9.79 4.00 -3.40
CA ASN A 41 10.61 2.86 -2.99
C ASN A 41 10.28 2.33 -1.58
N ALA A 42 9.00 2.36 -1.20
CA ALA A 42 8.46 1.82 0.05
C ALA A 42 7.33 0.80 -0.24
N VAL A 43 6.75 0.18 0.79
CA VAL A 43 5.67 -0.80 0.62
C VAL A 43 4.30 -0.13 0.76
N GLY A 44 3.56 -0.07 -0.34
CA GLY A 44 2.14 0.31 -0.34
C GLY A 44 1.23 -0.90 -0.04
N THR A 45 0.10 -0.67 0.62
CA THR A 45 -0.88 -1.71 0.95
C THR A 45 -2.27 -1.34 0.44
N LEU A 46 -2.95 -2.31 -0.16
CA LEU A 46 -4.34 -2.20 -0.62
C LEU A 46 -5.25 -2.95 0.36
N ALA A 47 -6.35 -2.33 0.76
CA ALA A 47 -7.37 -3.04 1.51
C ALA A 47 -8.10 -4.05 0.61
N SER A 48 -8.17 -5.30 1.07
CA SER A 48 -8.97 -6.36 0.43
C SER A 48 -10.45 -6.26 0.77
N VAL A 49 -10.77 -5.59 1.89
CA VAL A 49 -12.15 -5.38 2.33
C VAL A 49 -12.84 -4.47 1.33
N ASP A 50 -13.94 -5.00 0.78
CA ASP A 50 -14.82 -4.32 -0.16
C ASP A 50 -14.15 -3.84 -1.45
N LEU A 51 -13.20 -4.61 -2.03
CA LEU A 51 -12.54 -4.25 -3.31
C LEU A 51 -13.52 -3.88 -4.44
N ARG A 52 -14.70 -4.50 -4.43
CA ARG A 52 -15.83 -4.23 -5.33
C ARG A 52 -16.48 -2.85 -5.15
N ARG A 53 -16.07 -2.03 -4.17
CA ARG A 53 -16.63 -0.69 -3.87
C ARG A 53 -16.75 0.21 -5.10
N HIS A 54 -15.82 0.08 -6.05
CA HIS A 54 -15.77 0.87 -7.29
C HIS A 54 -16.44 0.20 -8.49
N HIS A 55 -17.04 -0.98 -8.32
CA HIS A 55 -17.68 -1.78 -9.35
C HIS A 55 -19.18 -1.90 -9.01
N PRO A 56 -20.03 -0.97 -9.48
CA PRO A 56 -21.47 -0.98 -9.18
C PRO A 56 -22.15 -2.27 -9.61
N ASP A 57 -21.68 -2.90 -10.68
CA ASP A 57 -22.10 -4.21 -11.18
C ASP A 57 -21.83 -5.34 -10.17
N LEU A 58 -20.72 -5.28 -9.44
CA LEU A 58 -20.37 -6.25 -8.38
C LEU A 58 -21.03 -5.91 -7.03
N MET A 59 -21.60 -4.70 -6.90
CA MET A 59 -22.41 -4.27 -5.76
C MET A 59 -23.88 -4.67 -5.90
N ALA A 60 -24.37 -4.73 -7.15
CA ALA A 60 -25.70 -5.24 -7.45
C ALA A 60 -25.79 -6.72 -7.04
N ARG A 61 -26.91 -7.08 -6.40
CA ARG A 61 -27.14 -8.43 -5.87
C ARG A 61 -27.58 -9.40 -6.96
#